data_AF-A0A7Y4K0W1-F1
#
_entry.id   AF-A0A7Y4K0W1-F1
#
_cell.length_a   1.000
_cell.length_b   1.000
_cell.length_c   1.000
_cell.angle_alpha   90.00
_cell.angle_beta   90.00
_cell.angle_gamma   90.00
#
_symmetry.space_group_name_H-M   'P 1'
#
loop_
_entity.id
_entity.type
_entity.pdbx_description
1 polymer ?
#
loop_
_entity_poly.entity_id
_entity_poly.type
_entity_poly.pdbx_seq_one_letter_code
_entity_poly.pdbx_strand_id
1 'polypeptide(L)'
;LVLGRGMAGGSGSAWWLALALCTPISIAAGNVYRKLRMPKGAPASLLAGGMLLGGALALLPLLVANGGLTRPGMAGWTVILAQCVFTSLGYRVYFHFQRVADPVYFSQFGYVVSATGVLSGLLFFNEHLTLPMLLAIGVILAGIAMVNARAP
;
A
#
# COMPACT_ATOMS: atom_id res chain seq x y z
N LEU A 1 -5.24 5.37 -7.80
CA LEU A 1 -4.89 6.75 -8.20
C LEU A 1 -5.77 7.26 -9.35
N VAL A 2 -6.06 6.44 -10.36
CA VAL A 2 -6.94 6.78 -11.50
C VAL A 2 -8.39 7.16 -11.09
N LEU A 3 -9.01 6.46 -10.13
CA LEU A 3 -10.39 6.75 -9.71
C LEU A 3 -10.56 8.05 -8.88
N GLY A 4 -9.49 8.54 -8.23
CA GLY A 4 -9.55 9.75 -7.40
C GLY A 4 -9.44 11.05 -8.20
N ARG A 5 -8.84 11.01 -9.40
CA ARG A 5 -8.59 12.20 -10.22
C ARG A 5 -9.86 12.75 -10.89
N GLY A 6 -10.79 11.87 -11.28
CA GLY A 6 -12.06 12.28 -11.90
C GLY A 6 -13.08 12.92 -10.93
N MET A 7 -12.90 12.74 -9.62
CA MET A 7 -13.83 13.26 -8.60
C MET A 7 -13.35 14.54 -7.91
N ALA A 8 -12.12 14.99 -8.16
CA ALA A 8 -11.52 16.15 -7.50
C ALA A 8 -12.09 17.50 -7.97
N GLY A 9 -12.90 17.52 -9.04
CA GLY A 9 -13.53 18.74 -9.58
C GLY A 9 -14.91 19.07 -9.01
N GLY A 10 -15.47 18.24 -8.10
CA GLY A 10 -16.79 18.45 -7.51
C GLY A 10 -16.74 18.47 -5.98
N SER A 11 -17.69 19.15 -5.36
CA SER A 11 -17.92 19.31 -3.91
C SER A 11 -17.98 18.01 -3.08
N GLY A 12 -17.80 16.83 -3.69
CA GLY A 12 -17.60 15.54 -3.04
C GLY A 12 -16.14 15.18 -2.70
N SER A 13 -15.18 16.10 -2.86
CA SER A 13 -13.74 15.81 -2.65
C SER A 13 -13.34 15.65 -1.17
N ALA A 14 -14.00 16.33 -0.24
CA ALA A 14 -13.60 16.36 1.17
C ALA A 14 -13.75 15.00 1.89
N TRP A 15 -14.80 14.24 1.60
CA TRP A 15 -15.01 12.93 2.24
C TRP A 15 -14.00 11.89 1.75
N TRP A 16 -13.60 11.96 0.48
CA TRP A 16 -12.54 11.11 -0.09
C TRP A 16 -11.17 11.43 0.51
N LEU A 17 -10.89 12.71 0.77
CA LEU A 17 -9.71 13.16 1.52
C LEU A 17 -9.72 12.62 2.96
N ALA A 18 -10.87 12.65 3.64
CA ALA A 18 -11.01 12.07 4.98
C ALA A 18 -10.73 10.55 4.98
N LEU A 19 -11.27 9.81 4.00
CA LEU A 19 -10.95 8.39 3.82
C LEU A 19 -9.47 8.14 3.51
N ALA A 20 -8.86 8.97 2.66
CA ALA A 20 -7.44 8.86 2.35
C ALA A 20 -6.58 9.04 3.61
N LEU A 21 -6.95 9.98 4.50
CA LEU A 21 -6.29 10.22 5.80
C LEU A 21 -6.47 9.08 6.80
N CYS A 22 -7.54 8.28 6.70
CA CYS A 22 -7.67 7.06 7.51
C CYS A 22 -6.54 6.05 7.24
N THR A 23 -5.95 6.06 6.04
CA THR A 23 -4.85 5.15 5.66
C THR A 23 -3.59 5.36 6.52
N PRO A 24 -2.97 6.55 6.57
CA PRO A 24 -1.80 6.77 7.41
C PRO A 24 -2.12 6.63 8.90
N ILE A 25 -3.33 6.98 9.35
CA ILE A 25 -3.75 6.78 10.75
C ILE A 25 -3.77 5.29 11.09
N SER A 26 -4.36 4.45 10.23
CA SER A 26 -4.40 3.00 10.41
C SER A 26 -3.00 2.39 10.43
N ILE A 27 -2.12 2.82 9.51
CA ILE A 27 -0.72 2.38 9.47
C ILE A 27 0.02 2.80 10.75
N ALA A 28 -0.16 4.05 11.22
CA ALA A 28 0.46 4.54 12.44
C ALA A 28 0.00 3.75 13.67
N ALA A 29 -1.30 3.51 13.81
CA ALA A 29 -1.87 2.69 14.87
C ALA A 29 -1.31 1.25 14.84
N GLY A 30 -1.23 0.65 13.64
CA GLY A 30 -0.62 -0.67 13.42
C GLY A 30 0.85 -0.71 13.84
N ASN A 31 1.62 0.33 13.51
CA ASN A 31 3.02 0.45 13.92
C ASN A 31 3.20 0.57 15.43
N VAL A 32 2.33 1.35 16.11
CA VAL A 32 2.35 1.47 17.58
C VAL A 32 1.98 0.14 18.24
N TYR A 33 0.94 -0.54 17.77
CA TYR A 33 0.56 -1.87 18.26
C TYR A 33 1.70 -2.88 18.09
N ARG A 34 2.37 -2.85 16.94
CA ARG A 34 3.53 -3.69 16.65
C ARG A 34 4.66 -3.48 17.66
N LYS A 35 4.89 -2.24 18.10
CA LYS A 35 5.91 -1.92 19.12
C LYS A 35 5.51 -2.40 20.53
N LEU A 36 4.23 -2.31 20.90
CA LEU A 36 3.75 -2.63 22.25
C LEU A 36 3.47 -4.12 22.48
N ARG A 37 2.92 -4.82 21.48
CA ARG A 37 2.28 -6.13 21.67
C ARG A 37 2.84 -7.23 20.78
N MET A 38 3.88 -6.99 19.96
CA MET A 38 4.39 -8.06 19.11
C MET A 38 4.92 -9.24 19.95
N PRO A 39 4.40 -10.47 19.71
CA PRO A 39 4.94 -11.66 20.35
C PRO A 39 6.38 -11.91 19.87
N LYS A 40 7.33 -11.95 20.82
CA LYS A 40 8.73 -12.27 20.54
C LYS A 40 8.81 -13.73 20.06
N GLY A 41 9.25 -13.93 18.82
CA GLY A 41 9.45 -15.27 18.24
C GLY A 41 8.31 -15.81 17.36
N ALA A 42 7.25 -15.03 17.11
CA ALA A 42 6.22 -15.48 16.16
C ALA A 42 6.78 -15.62 14.74
N PRO A 43 6.55 -16.74 14.05
CA PRO A 43 7.03 -16.93 12.69
C PRO A 43 6.36 -15.93 11.75
N ALA A 44 7.18 -15.30 10.90
CA ALA A 44 6.76 -14.31 9.90
C ALA A 44 5.60 -14.79 9.01
N SER A 45 5.57 -16.08 8.66
CA SER A 45 4.48 -16.70 7.89
C SER A 45 3.14 -16.68 8.62
N LEU A 46 3.14 -16.88 9.94
CA LEU A 46 1.92 -16.84 10.76
C LEU A 46 1.37 -15.41 10.85
N LEU A 47 2.25 -14.42 11.01
CA LEU A 47 1.89 -13.00 10.98
C LEU A 47 1.33 -12.60 9.61
N ALA A 48 1.93 -13.07 8.51
CA ALA A 48 1.44 -12.84 7.16
C ALA A 48 0.04 -13.43 6.96
N GLY A 49 -0.15 -14.69 7.36
CA GLY A 49 -1.44 -15.39 7.28
C GLY A 49 -2.51 -14.68 8.10
N GLY A 50 -2.19 -14.26 9.32
CA GLY A 50 -3.09 -13.50 10.18
C GLY A 50 -3.47 -12.13 9.59
N MET A 51 -2.51 -11.44 8.97
CA MET A 51 -2.76 -10.15 8.32
C MET A 51 -3.67 -10.28 7.09
N LEU A 52 -3.46 -11.32 6.28
CA LEU A 52 -4.31 -11.63 5.13
C LEU A 52 -5.72 -12.07 5.56
N LEU A 53 -5.83 -12.95 6.55
CA LEU A 53 -7.11 -13.39 7.11
C LEU A 53 -7.86 -12.23 7.77
N GLY A 54 -7.16 -11.39 8.53
CA GLY A 54 -7.74 -10.19 9.14
C GLY A 54 -8.27 -9.21 8.09
N GLY A 55 -7.51 -9.00 7.00
CA GLY A 55 -7.97 -8.20 5.86
C GLY A 55 -9.21 -8.81 5.19
N ALA A 56 -9.23 -10.12 4.98
CA ALA A 56 -10.39 -10.82 4.41
C ALA A 56 -11.63 -10.67 5.30
N LEU A 57 -11.49 -10.85 6.62
CA LEU A 57 -12.57 -10.68 7.58
C LEU A 57 -13.04 -9.23 7.68
N ALA A 58 -12.14 -8.25 7.60
CA ALA A 58 -12.49 -6.83 7.61
C ALA A 58 -13.28 -6.40 6.37
N LEU A 59 -13.03 -7.04 5.22
CA LEU A 59 -13.76 -6.80 3.98
C LEU A 59 -15.09 -7.55 3.91
N LEU A 60 -15.28 -8.59 4.73
CA LEU A 60 -16.46 -9.46 4.69
C LEU A 60 -17.79 -8.71 4.95
N PRO A 61 -17.91 -7.81 5.94
CA PRO A 61 -19.13 -7.01 6.13
C PRO A 61 -19.45 -6.10 4.94
N LEU A 62 -18.42 -5.49 4.35
CA LEU A 62 -18.56 -4.62 3.17
C LEU A 62 -19.02 -5.41 1.95
N LEU A 63 -18.54 -6.65 1.82
CA LEU A 63 -18.95 -7.57 0.77
C LEU A 63 -20.41 -7.99 0.93
N VAL A 64 -20.85 -8.33 2.14
CA VAL A 64 -22.25 -8.68 2.44
C VAL A 64 -23.17 -7.49 2.18
N ALA A 65 -22.76 -6.27 2.58
CA ALA A 65 -23.53 -5.05 2.34
C ALA A 65 -23.68 -4.70 0.84
N ASN A 66 -22.73 -5.10 -0.02
CA ASN A 66 -22.74 -4.81 -1.46
C ASN A 66 -23.29 -5.96 -2.33
N GLY A 67 -24.00 -6.94 -1.75
CA GLY A 67 -24.67 -8.00 -2.52
C GLY A 67 -23.86 -9.29 -2.71
N GLY A 68 -22.77 -9.49 -1.95
CA GLY A 68 -22.03 -10.76 -1.89
C GLY A 68 -20.93 -10.93 -2.93
N LEU A 69 -20.37 -12.15 -3.00
CA LEU A 69 -19.27 -12.47 -3.94
C LEU A 69 -19.79 -12.53 -5.37
N THR A 70 -19.34 -11.60 -6.20
CA THR A 70 -19.46 -11.74 -7.66
C THR A 70 -18.52 -12.84 -8.12
N ARG A 71 -19.06 -13.87 -8.79
CA ARG A 71 -18.23 -14.95 -9.33
C ARG A 71 -17.38 -14.40 -10.47
N PRO A 72 -16.03 -14.38 -10.34
CA PRO A 72 -15.19 -13.87 -11.41
C PRO A 72 -15.34 -14.76 -12.64
N GLY A 73 -15.36 -14.15 -13.83
CA GLY A 73 -15.19 -14.87 -15.08
C GLY A 73 -13.78 -15.48 -15.19
N MET A 74 -13.51 -16.26 -16.25
CA MET A 74 -12.23 -16.95 -16.40
C MET A 74 -11.02 -16.00 -16.41
N ALA A 75 -11.16 -14.83 -17.03
CA ALA A 75 -10.16 -13.76 -16.98
C ALA A 75 -10.04 -13.09 -15.60
N GLY A 76 -11.11 -13.07 -14.79
CA GLY A 76 -11.05 -12.58 -13.42
C GLY A 76 -10.23 -13.51 -12.54
N TRP A 77 -10.39 -14.82 -12.71
CA TRP A 77 -9.60 -15.82 -11.99
C TRP A 77 -8.11 -15.75 -12.32
N THR A 78 -7.73 -15.53 -13.58
CA THR A 78 -6.30 -15.38 -13.94
C THR A 78 -5.69 -14.16 -13.28
N VAL A 79 -6.39 -13.03 -13.23
CA VAL A 79 -5.93 -11.81 -12.54
C VAL A 79 -5.82 -12.02 -11.03
N ILE A 80 -6.79 -12.68 -10.40
CA ILE A 80 -6.75 -13.00 -8.96
C ILE A 80 -5.56 -13.92 -8.66
N LEU A 81 -5.37 -14.97 -9.46
CA LEU A 81 -4.24 -15.89 -9.27
C LEU A 81 -2.90 -15.18 -9.46
N ALA A 82 -2.76 -14.35 -10.50
CA ALA A 82 -1.58 -13.54 -10.70
C ALA A 82 -1.32 -12.63 -9.49
N GLN A 83 -2.34 -11.93 -9.00
CA GLN A 83 -2.25 -11.07 -7.81
C GLN A 83 -1.81 -11.86 -6.57
N CYS A 84 -2.35 -13.06 -6.35
CA CYS A 84 -1.94 -13.94 -5.25
C CYS A 84 -0.46 -14.33 -5.35
N VAL A 85 0.01 -14.69 -6.54
CA VAL A 85 1.40 -15.06 -6.80
C VAL A 85 2.33 -13.86 -6.54
N PHE A 86 2.05 -12.70 -7.13
CA PHE A 86 2.85 -11.49 -6.93
C PHE A 86 2.86 -11.02 -5.47
N THR A 87 1.71 -11.07 -4.80
CA THR A 87 1.60 -10.68 -3.39
C THR A 87 2.39 -11.64 -2.49
N SER A 88 2.33 -12.94 -2.76
CA SER A 88 3.08 -13.95 -1.99
C SER A 88 4.60 -13.80 -2.17
N LEU A 89 5.05 -13.58 -3.41
CA LEU A 89 6.45 -13.25 -3.72
C LEU A 89 6.88 -11.95 -3.01
N GLY A 90 6.06 -10.91 -3.08
CA GLY A 90 6.29 -9.63 -2.40
C GLY A 90 6.44 -9.80 -0.89
N TYR A 91 5.56 -10.58 -0.25
CA TYR A 91 5.66 -10.88 1.18
C TYR A 91 6.92 -11.68 1.52
N ARG A 92 7.31 -12.68 0.71
CA ARG A 92 8.57 -13.40 0.93
C ARG A 92 9.76 -12.47 0.93
N VAL A 93 9.86 -11.58 -0.05
CA VAL A 93 10.91 -10.56 -0.13
C VAL A 93 10.82 -9.64 1.08
N TYR A 94 9.63 -9.13 1.43
CA TYR A 94 9.40 -8.24 2.56
C TYR A 94 9.82 -8.85 3.91
N PHE A 95 9.53 -10.13 4.15
CA PHE A 95 9.94 -10.82 5.38
C PHE A 95 11.43 -11.15 5.40
N HIS A 96 12.02 -11.48 4.25
CA HIS A 96 13.46 -11.64 4.14
C HIS A 96 14.17 -10.31 4.41
N PHE A 97 13.70 -9.22 3.81
CA PHE A 97 14.23 -7.88 4.01
C PHE A 97 14.11 -7.43 5.47
N GLN A 98 12.97 -7.68 6.14
CA GLN A 98 12.83 -7.38 7.57
C GLN A 98 13.84 -8.11 8.48
N ARG A 99 14.42 -9.23 8.05
CA ARG A 99 15.40 -9.99 8.84
C ARG A 99 16.83 -9.57 8.55
N VAL A 100 17.11 -9.06 7.34
CA VAL A 100 18.48 -8.79 6.86
C VAL A 100 18.78 -7.29 6.81
N ALA A 101 17.78 -6.44 6.60
CA ALA A 101 17.97 -5.01 6.40
C ALA A 101 18.00 -4.23 7.71
N ASP A 102 18.98 -3.36 7.85
CA ASP A 102 18.99 -2.37 8.92
C ASP A 102 17.74 -1.46 8.86
N PRO A 103 17.30 -0.90 10.00
CA PRO A 103 16.09 -0.06 10.07
C PRO A 103 16.07 1.10 9.06
N VAL A 104 17.25 1.57 8.65
CA VAL A 104 17.44 2.65 7.66
C VAL A 104 17.09 2.18 6.25
N TYR A 105 17.64 1.03 5.80
CA TYR A 105 17.32 0.45 4.49
C TYR A 105 15.84 0.08 4.37
N PHE A 106 15.24 -0.39 5.47
CA PHE A 106 13.82 -0.70 5.50
C PHE A 106 12.94 0.54 5.30
N SER A 107 13.35 1.71 5.81
CA SER A 107 12.62 2.97 5.60
C SER A 107 12.73 3.46 4.14
N GLN A 108 13.85 3.18 3.47
CA GLN A 108 14.04 3.54 2.06
C GLN A 108 13.25 2.67 1.09
N PHE A 109 12.96 1.42 1.47
CA PHE A 109 12.15 0.50 0.67
C PHE A 109 10.81 1.11 0.24
N GLY A 110 10.16 1.86 1.14
CA GLY A 110 8.90 2.56 0.83
C GLY A 110 9.02 3.52 -0.35
N TYR A 111 10.16 4.21 -0.50
CA TYR A 111 10.39 5.16 -1.59
C TYR A 111 10.56 4.46 -2.92
N VAL A 112 11.28 3.34 -2.94
CA VAL A 112 11.45 2.51 -4.15
C VAL A 112 10.10 1.96 -4.60
N VAL A 113 9.27 1.51 -3.66
CA VAL A 113 7.90 1.05 -3.95
C VAL A 113 7.05 2.18 -4.54
N SER A 114 7.09 3.38 -3.96
CA SER A 114 6.38 4.55 -4.50
C SER A 114 6.86 4.93 -5.91
N ALA A 115 8.17 4.97 -6.15
CA ALA A 115 8.74 5.29 -7.46
C ALA A 115 8.34 4.26 -8.53
N THR A 116 8.42 2.97 -8.19
CA THR A 116 8.00 1.88 -9.09
C THR A 116 6.50 1.95 -9.38
N GLY A 117 5.68 2.38 -8.41
CA GLY A 117 4.25 2.64 -8.60
C GLY A 117 3.97 3.74 -9.63
N VAL A 118 4.72 4.85 -9.57
CA VAL A 118 4.59 5.94 -10.56
C VAL A 118 5.04 5.48 -11.94
N LEU A 119 6.18 4.78 -12.05
CA LEU A 119 6.70 4.26 -13.31
C LEU A 119 5.75 3.24 -13.95
N SER A 120 5.15 2.35 -13.16
CA SER A 120 4.16 1.40 -13.66
C SER A 120 2.85 2.08 -14.08
N GLY A 121 2.42 3.15 -13.41
CA GLY A 121 1.32 4.02 -13.87
C GLY A 121 1.57 4.64 -15.25
N LEU A 122 2.78 5.18 -15.45
CA LEU A 122 3.24 5.70 -16.73
C LEU A 122 3.23 4.63 -17.84
N LEU A 123 3.84 3.47 -17.57
CA LEU A 123 4.06 2.43 -18.58
C LEU A 123 2.81 1.63 -18.94
N PHE A 124 2.00 1.26 -17.94
CA PHE A 124 0.87 0.35 -18.13
C PHE A 124 -0.48 1.07 -18.25
N PHE A 125 -0.63 2.23 -17.61
CA PHE A 125 -1.89 2.99 -17.63
C PHE A 125 -1.82 4.23 -18.56
N ASN A 126 -0.70 4.42 -19.27
CA ASN A 126 -0.45 5.53 -20.18
C ASN A 126 -0.73 6.89 -19.51
N GLU A 127 -0.42 7.02 -18.22
CA GLU A 127 -0.69 8.25 -17.47
C GLU A 127 0.20 9.40 -17.95
N HIS A 128 -0.43 10.49 -18.42
CA HIS A 128 0.29 11.71 -18.72
C HIS A 128 0.67 12.45 -17.43
N LEU A 129 1.97 12.72 -17.26
CA LEU A 129 2.47 13.54 -16.16
C LEU A 129 2.11 15.00 -16.43
N THR A 130 1.18 15.53 -15.64
CA THR A 130 0.87 16.96 -15.65
C THR A 130 1.87 17.74 -14.79
N LEU A 131 2.11 19.00 -15.13
CA LEU A 131 2.99 19.91 -14.37
C LEU A 131 2.78 19.87 -12.84
N PRO A 132 1.55 19.94 -12.31
CA PRO A 132 1.32 19.84 -10.86
C PRO A 132 1.72 18.49 -10.26
N MET A 133 1.65 17.39 -11.02
CA MET A 133 2.12 16.08 -10.56
C MET A 133 3.64 16.04 -10.46
N LEU A 134 4.33 16.67 -11.41
CA LEU A 134 5.79 16.78 -11.39
C LEU A 134 6.26 17.61 -10.17
N LEU A 135 5.56 18.70 -9.86
CA LEU A 135 5.79 19.49 -8.65
C LEU A 135 5.53 18.68 -7.37
N ALA A 136 4.43 17.91 -7.32
CA ALA A 136 4.13 17.06 -6.17
C ALA A 136 5.20 15.97 -5.97
N ILE A 137 5.67 15.33 -7.05
CA ILE A 137 6.79 14.38 -7.01
C ILE A 137 8.05 15.07 -6.49
N GLY A 138 8.36 16.28 -6.97
CA GLY A 138 9.49 17.07 -6.49
C GLY A 138 9.41 17.38 -5.00
N VAL A 139 8.25 17.77 -4.49
CA VAL A 139 8.02 18.02 -3.05
C VAL A 139 8.19 16.75 -2.23
N ILE A 140 7.67 15.61 -2.71
CA ILE A 140 7.86 14.31 -2.04
C ILE A 140 9.36 13.97 -2.00
N LEU A 141 10.08 14.05 -3.12
CA LEU A 141 11.51 13.79 -3.19
C LEU A 141 12.33 14.71 -2.27
N ALA A 142 11.96 15.99 -2.18
CA ALA A 142 12.59 16.94 -1.26
C ALA A 142 12.35 16.57 0.21
N GLY A 143 11.12 16.18 0.57
CA GLY A 143 10.81 15.67 1.90
C GLY A 143 11.62 14.41 2.25
N ILE A 144 11.78 13.51 1.29
CA ILE A 144 12.60 12.31 1.43
C ILE A 144 14.07 12.66 1.68
N ALA A 145 14.64 13.55 0.86
CA ALA A 145 16.02 13.99 1.01
C ALA A 145 16.27 14.63 2.38
N MET A 146 15.33 15.44 2.88
CA MET A 146 15.42 16.10 4.17
C MET A 146 15.35 15.12 5.36
N VAL A 147 14.58 14.04 5.25
CA VAL A 147 14.53 12.98 6.28
C VAL A 147 15.80 12.13 6.25
N ASN A 148 16.27 11.73 5.08
CA ASN A 148 17.51 10.95 4.94
C ASN A 148 18.76 11.74 5.34
N ALA A 149 18.78 13.06 5.15
CA ALA A 149 19.90 13.92 5.55
C ALA A 149 20.10 14.04 7.08
N ARG A 150 19.18 13.50 7.89
CA ARG A 150 19.25 13.53 9.37
C ARG A 150 19.70 12.21 10.01
N ALA A 151 20.05 11.19 9.23
CA ALA A 151 20.65 9.98 9.76
C ALA A 151 22.16 10.20 9.95
N PRO A 152 22.71 10.16 11.20
CA PRO A 152 24.15 10.17 11.42
C PRO A 152 24.81 8.85 11.00
#